data_AF-A0A7C5GXH1-F1
#
_entry.id   AF-A0A7C5GXH1-F1
#
_cell.length_a   1.000
_cell.length_b   1.000
_cell.length_c   1.000
_cell.angle_alpha   90.00
_cell.angle_beta   90.00
_cell.angle_gamma   90.00
#
_symmetry.space_group_name_H-M   'P 1'
#
loop_
_entity.id
_entity.type
_entity.pdbx_description
1 polymer ?
#
loop_
_entity_poly.entity_id
_entity_poly.type
_entity_poly.pdbx_seq_one_letter_code
_entity_poly.pdbx_strand_id
1 'polypeptide(L)'
;FLIYRRGGKDVNIEDGCSTEDGRIWGTYIHGLFDNTGLRRALIERVKMEKGLPTGEFHSSTEYSAKREEGYRRLAEWVRKSLKMDIIYQMMGLDTSTRRIGAGR
;
A
#
# COMPACT_ATOMS: atom_id res chain seq x y z
N PHE A 1 16.34 13.71 -4.12
CA PHE A 1 15.10 13.50 -4.89
C PHE A 1 14.46 14.84 -5.20
N LEU A 2 13.83 15.00 -6.36
CA LEU A 2 13.09 16.23 -6.69
C LEU A 2 11.59 15.97 -6.63
N ILE A 3 10.91 16.68 -5.75
CA ILE A 3 9.45 16.67 -5.66
C ILE A 3 8.93 17.77 -6.59
N TYR A 4 8.28 17.34 -7.68
CA TYR A 4 7.69 18.25 -8.65
C TYR A 4 6.18 18.49 -8.43
N ARG A 5 5.51 17.68 -7.59
CA ARG A 5 4.10 17.84 -7.25
C ARG A 5 3.79 17.36 -5.82
N ARG A 6 3.05 18.16 -5.05
CA ARG A 6 2.59 17.84 -3.69
C ARG A 6 1.21 18.42 -3.42
N GLY A 7 0.27 17.59 -2.92
CA GLY A 7 -1.10 18.05 -2.61
C GLY A 7 -1.83 18.65 -3.81
N GLY A 8 -1.59 18.13 -5.02
CA GLY A 8 -2.18 18.62 -6.26
C GLY A 8 -1.55 19.91 -6.84
N LYS A 9 -0.53 20.48 -6.20
CA LYS A 9 0.18 21.67 -6.69
C LYS A 9 1.54 21.30 -7.23
N ASP A 10 1.93 21.92 -8.34
CA ASP A 10 3.29 21.83 -8.85
C ASP A 10 4.23 22.59 -7.90
N VAL A 11 5.37 21.97 -7.61
CA VAL A 11 6.38 22.46 -6.67
C VAL A 11 7.76 22.15 -7.23
N ASN A 12 8.82 22.71 -6.65
CA ASN A 12 10.19 22.36 -6.99
C ASN A 12 10.99 22.28 -5.68
N ILE A 13 10.93 21.13 -5.02
CA ILE A 13 11.48 20.94 -3.68
C ILE A 13 12.44 19.75 -3.72
N GLU A 14 13.68 19.99 -3.28
CA GLU A 14 14.62 18.91 -3.04
C GLU A 14 14.29 18.19 -1.73
N ASP A 15 14.33 16.87 -1.76
CA ASP A 15 14.18 16.00 -0.59
C ASP A 15 15.27 14.94 -0.55
N GLY A 16 15.78 14.69 0.65
CA GLY A 16 16.68 13.59 0.91
C GLY A 16 18.07 13.72 0.30
N CYS A 17 18.81 12.61 0.28
CA CYS A 17 20.15 12.50 -0.24
C CYS A 17 20.38 11.10 -0.85
N SER A 18 21.38 10.99 -1.74
CA SER A 18 21.83 9.71 -2.26
C SER A 18 23.34 9.71 -2.48
N THR A 19 23.97 8.55 -2.37
CA THR A 19 25.35 8.37 -2.81
C THR A 19 25.45 8.41 -4.34
N GLU A 20 26.63 8.77 -4.86
CA GLU A 20 26.89 8.88 -6.30
C GLU A 20 26.72 7.54 -7.03
N ASP A 21 27.05 6.43 -6.35
CA ASP A 21 26.83 5.07 -6.86
C ASP A 21 25.36 4.59 -6.80
N GLY A 22 24.48 5.42 -6.23
CA GLY A 22 23.06 5.19 -6.12
C GLY A 22 22.67 4.04 -5.16
N ARG A 23 23.56 3.60 -4.26
CA ARG A 23 23.28 2.48 -3.34
C ARG A 23 22.59 2.89 -2.05
N ILE A 24 22.88 4.09 -1.55
CA ILE A 24 22.37 4.58 -0.27
C ILE A 24 21.49 5.78 -0.53
N TRP A 25 20.23 5.72 -0.09
CA TRP A 25 19.26 6.80 -0.19
C TRP A 25 18.70 7.14 1.20
N GLY A 26 18.59 8.43 1.51
CA GLY A 26 17.81 8.94 2.64
C GLY A 26 16.73 9.88 2.11
N THR A 27 15.48 9.74 2.54
CA THR A 27 14.36 10.58 2.07
C THR A 27 13.20 10.56 3.07
N TYR A 28 12.46 11.67 3.15
CA TYR A 28 11.24 11.77 3.95
C TYR A 28 9.98 11.36 3.18
N ILE A 29 10.13 10.89 1.93
CA ILE A 29 9.01 10.39 1.13
C ILE A 29 8.54 9.05 1.70
N HIS A 30 7.39 9.09 2.36
CA HIS A 30 6.70 7.89 2.82
C HIS A 30 6.08 7.12 1.64
N GLY A 31 5.97 5.79 1.78
CA GLY A 31 5.37 4.93 0.76
C GLY A 31 6.22 4.74 -0.49
N LEU A 32 7.48 5.18 -0.49
CA LEU A 32 8.41 5.00 -1.62
C LEU A 32 8.46 3.55 -2.10
N PHE A 33 8.55 2.59 -1.17
CA PHE A 33 8.61 1.16 -1.46
C PHE A 33 7.25 0.50 -1.70
N ASP A 34 6.14 1.21 -1.51
CA ASP A 34 4.80 0.73 -1.91
C ASP A 34 4.68 0.74 -3.44
N ASN A 35 5.42 1.61 -4.10
CA ASN A 35 5.52 1.62 -5.56
C ASN A 35 6.17 0.32 -6.06
N THR A 36 5.34 -0.55 -6.64
CA THR A 36 5.78 -1.86 -7.15
C THR A 36 6.83 -1.75 -8.26
N GLY A 37 6.75 -0.74 -9.13
CA GLY A 37 7.74 -0.53 -10.18
C GLY A 37 9.11 -0.21 -9.61
N LEU A 38 9.17 0.75 -8.67
CA LEU A 38 10.42 1.12 -8.00
C LEU A 38 11.01 -0.06 -7.22
N ARG A 39 10.17 -0.72 -6.40
CA ARG A 39 10.60 -1.87 -5.59
C ARG A 39 11.14 -3.00 -6.47
N ARG A 40 10.49 -3.30 -7.60
CA ARG A 40 10.97 -4.29 -8.57
C ARG A 40 12.31 -3.88 -9.17
N ALA A 41 12.42 -2.65 -9.68
CA ALA A 41 13.66 -2.16 -10.28
C ALA A 41 14.84 -2.20 -9.30
N LEU A 42 14.59 -1.85 -8.03
CA LEU A 42 15.59 -1.94 -6.97
C LEU A 42 16.04 -3.39 -6.73
N ILE A 43 15.11 -4.34 -6.62
CA ILE A 43 15.44 -5.76 -6.42
C ILE A 43 16.16 -6.34 -7.64
N GLU A 44 15.74 -6.01 -8.87
CA GLU A 44 16.44 -6.41 -10.10
C GLU A 44 17.89 -5.95 -10.09
N ARG A 45 18.13 -4.67 -9.72
CA ARG A 45 19.49 -4.14 -9.61
C ARG A 45 20.34 -4.94 -8.61
N VAL A 46 19.80 -5.19 -7.42
CA VAL A 46 20.52 -5.97 -6.39
C VAL A 46 20.79 -7.40 -6.84
N LYS A 47 19.84 -8.03 -7.55
CA LYS A 47 20.03 -9.37 -8.13
C LYS A 47 21.16 -9.39 -9.16
N MET A 48 21.18 -8.43 -10.09
CA MET A 48 22.25 -8.30 -11.09
C MET A 48 23.61 -8.13 -10.43
N GLU A 49 23.73 -7.25 -9.44
CA GLU A 49 25.00 -7.01 -8.73
C GLU A 49 25.49 -8.26 -7.97
N LYS A 50 24.58 -9.15 -7.55
CA LYS A 50 24.89 -10.40 -6.86
C LYS A 50 25.04 -11.61 -7.80
N GLY A 51 24.87 -11.43 -9.11
CA GLY A 51 24.89 -12.54 -10.07
C GLY A 51 23.72 -13.52 -9.91
N LEU A 52 22.59 -13.05 -9.36
CA LEU A 52 21.39 -13.86 -9.16
C LEU A 52 20.47 -13.80 -10.40
N PRO A 53 19.64 -14.84 -10.64
CA PRO A 53 18.67 -14.85 -11.72
C PRO A 53 17.70 -13.65 -11.66
N THR A 54 17.58 -12.95 -12.79
CA THR A 54 16.69 -11.80 -13.01
C THR A 54 15.46 -12.19 -13.82
N GLY A 55 14.46 -11.30 -13.91
CA GLY A 55 13.28 -11.50 -14.76
C GLY A 55 12.09 -12.20 -14.10
N GLU A 56 12.30 -13.00 -13.05
CA GLU A 56 11.20 -13.59 -12.29
C GLU A 56 10.63 -12.62 -11.24
N PHE A 57 9.50 -12.00 -11.57
CA PHE A 57 8.62 -11.36 -10.59
C PHE A 57 7.17 -11.73 -10.90
N HIS A 58 6.43 -12.08 -9.85
CA HIS A 58 4.97 -12.10 -9.90
C HIS A 58 4.41 -10.76 -10.34
N SER A 59 3.25 -10.77 -11.02
CA SER A 59 2.64 -9.53 -11.50
C SER A 59 2.31 -8.59 -10.34
N SER A 60 2.40 -7.28 -10.57
CA SER A 60 1.99 -6.28 -9.56
C SER A 60 0.52 -6.45 -9.14
N THR A 61 -0.32 -6.89 -10.07
CA THR A 61 -1.73 -7.21 -9.86
C THR A 61 -1.90 -8.36 -8.86
N GLU A 62 -1.11 -9.43 -8.97
CA GLU A 62 -1.13 -10.55 -8.00
C GLU A 62 -0.78 -10.10 -6.58
N TYR A 63 0.20 -9.21 -6.43
CA TYR A 63 0.59 -8.71 -5.11
C TYR A 63 -0.52 -7.86 -4.48
N SER A 64 -1.10 -6.93 -5.23
CA SER A 64 -2.22 -6.12 -4.73
C SER A 64 -3.43 -6.97 -4.38
N ALA A 65 -3.74 -8.00 -5.19
CA ALA A 65 -4.82 -8.93 -4.92
C ALA A 65 -4.59 -9.74 -3.62
N LYS A 66 -3.37 -10.26 -3.41
CA LYS A 66 -3.00 -10.97 -2.18
C LYS A 66 -3.09 -10.07 -0.95
N ARG A 67 -2.67 -8.81 -1.07
CA ARG A 67 -2.79 -7.83 0.02
C ARG A 67 -4.25 -7.56 0.37
N GLU A 68 -5.09 -7.36 -0.64
CA GLU A 68 -6.53 -7.14 -0.45
C GLU A 68 -7.22 -8.36 0.17
N GLU A 69 -6.85 -9.57 -0.25
CA GLU A 69 -7.33 -10.80 0.37
C GLU A 69 -6.98 -10.88 1.86
N GLY A 70 -5.76 -10.48 2.22
CA GLY A 70 -5.32 -10.36 3.61
C GLY A 70 -6.21 -9.41 4.42
N TYR A 71 -6.49 -8.22 3.89
CA TYR A 71 -7.40 -7.27 4.54
C TYR A 71 -8.81 -7.80 4.66
N ARG A 72 -9.34 -8.45 3.62
CA ARG A 72 -10.67 -9.07 3.67
C ARG A 72 -10.75 -10.11 4.80
N ARG A 73 -9.75 -10.99 4.90
CA ARG A 73 -9.67 -12.01 5.95
C ARG A 73 -9.60 -11.39 7.34
N LEU A 74 -8.75 -10.38 7.54
CA LEU A 74 -8.67 -9.66 8.81
C LEU A 74 -10.01 -9.00 9.17
N ALA A 75 -10.64 -8.33 8.21
CA ALA A 75 -11.91 -7.67 8.42
C ALA A 75 -13.04 -8.65 8.77
N GLU A 76 -13.05 -9.84 8.16
CA GLU A 76 -13.96 -10.92 8.54
C GLU A 76 -13.75 -11.40 9.97
N TRP A 77 -12.49 -11.59 10.37
CA TRP A 77 -12.16 -11.97 11.74
C TRP A 77 -12.62 -10.93 12.74
N VAL A 78 -12.29 -9.65 12.50
CA VAL A 78 -12.73 -8.53 13.35
C VAL A 78 -14.26 -8.50 13.49
N ARG A 79 -15.00 -8.66 12.37
CA ARG A 79 -16.47 -8.68 12.39
C ARG A 79 -17.06 -9.85 13.16
N LYS A 80 -16.39 -11.01 13.17
CA LYS A 80 -16.83 -12.20 13.92
C LYS A 80 -16.49 -12.09 15.41
N SER A 81 -15.42 -11.38 15.76
CA SER A 81 -14.92 -11.30 17.13
C SER A 81 -15.43 -10.11 17.92
N LEU A 82 -16.01 -9.09 17.27
CA LEU A 82 -16.48 -7.87 17.92
C LEU A 82 -17.98 -7.62 17.68
N LYS A 83 -18.63 -6.95 18.63
CA LYS A 83 -19.99 -6.42 18.48
C LYS A 83 -19.97 -5.17 17.61
N MET A 84 -19.96 -5.39 16.29
CA MET A 84 -19.79 -4.31 15.32
C MET A 84 -20.96 -3.32 15.31
N ASP A 85 -22.15 -3.74 15.70
CA ASP A 85 -23.32 -2.88 15.91
C ASP A 85 -23.04 -1.77 16.91
N ILE A 86 -22.45 -2.11 18.07
CA ILE A 86 -22.09 -1.14 19.11
C ILE A 86 -21.00 -0.18 18.59
N ILE A 87 -19.98 -0.73 17.92
CA ILE A 87 -18.88 0.09 17.38
C ILE A 87 -19.42 1.08 16.35
N TYR A 88 -20.29 0.64 15.44
CA TYR A 88 -20.89 1.53 14.44
C TYR A 88 -21.79 2.59 15.08
N GLN A 89 -22.59 2.24 16.10
CA GLN A 89 -23.34 3.22 16.88
C GLN A 89 -22.43 4.28 17.53
N MET A 90 -21.31 3.86 18.14
CA MET A 90 -20.33 4.79 18.72
C MET A 90 -19.69 5.70 17.66
N MET A 91 -19.54 5.22 16.42
CA MET A 91 -19.06 6.01 15.28
C MET A 91 -20.15 6.92 14.68
N GLY A 92 -21.39 6.88 15.18
CA GLY A 92 -22.53 7.60 14.59
C GLY A 92 -23.00 7.01 13.27
N LEU A 93 -22.60 5.78 12.95
CA LEU A 93 -23.02 5.03 11.77
C LEU A 93 -24.24 4.18 12.16
N ASP A 94 -25.44 4.68 11.92
CA ASP A 94 -26.67 3.99 12.32
C ASP A 94 -26.85 2.65 11.56
N THR A 95 -26.95 1.56 12.30
CA THR A 95 -27.18 0.20 11.77
C THR A 95 -28.64 -0.09 11.43
N SER A 96 -29.57 0.86 11.65
CA SER A 96 -31.02 0.67 11.47
C SER A 96 -31.47 0.42 10.02
N THR A 97 -30.64 0.68 9.00
CA THR A 97 -31.07 0.62 7.59
C THR A 97 -31.00 -0.77 6.92
N ARG A 98 -30.51 -1.84 7.56
CA ARG A 98 -30.40 -3.17 6.92
C ARG A 98 -31.58 -4.14 7.11
N ARG A 99 -32.72 -3.68 7.63
CA ARG A 99 -33.91 -4.52 7.87
C ARG A 99 -35.06 -4.35 6.86
N ILE A 100 -34.84 -3.67 5.73
CA ILE A 100 -35.85 -3.52 4.68
C ILE A 100 -35.35 -4.20 3.41
N GLY A 101 -35.71 -5.48 3.22
CA GLY A 101 -35.35 -6.21 1.99
C GLY A 101 -35.28 -7.73 2.07
N ALA A 102 -36.08 -8.39 2.91
CA ALA A 102 -36.35 -9.82 2.79
C ALA A 102 -37.73 -10.09 3.38
N GLY A 103 -38.76 -9.95 2.54
CA GLY A 103 -40.15 -10.09 3.00
C GLY A 103 -41.16 -9.68 1.94
N ARG A 104 -41.18 -10.42 0.82
CA ARG A 104 -42.35 -10.95 0.11
C ARG A 104 -41.90 -11.68 -1.14
#